data_AF-A0A931A6C6-F1
#
_entry.id   AF-A0A931A6C6-F1
#
_cell.length_a   1.000
_cell.length_b   1.000
_cell.length_c   1.000
_cell.angle_alpha   90.00
_cell.angle_beta   90.00
_cell.angle_gamma   90.00
#
_symmetry.space_group_name_H-M   'P 1'
#
loop_
_entity.id
_entity.type
_entity.pdbx_description
1 polymer ?
#
loop_
_entity_poly.entity_id
_entity_poly.type
_entity_poly.pdbx_seq_one_letter_code
_entity_poly.pdbx_strand_id
1 'polypeptide(L)'
;MRRVQIVGTQRSGSNLLRLLLGSLPGVFAPPSAHKLRDFQDLTGRYGSLRAPSNQGRLAEDMGRLVDVNALAWPRIPDRRRAILAEMGGSMLAHAVLAFYDAHARHFGKQVWVSKCLENVHFIDQLFNSGLPILYLHLVRDPRDVAASFSRAPIGPKEPKAIALRWLEDQKAAMTARGMVGEDHWLTVRYEDLVTDPEAALAPLCDRAGLRWSATALEFYRQEEARSAASISELWNNLDRPIRRDRVSAYKRSANTELVTAVEGITCDLMSAFDYAAEYIFVPTGISAGENEDILNRDREMRAESAAARDPEAEAVHLRRLRFLEDLKAMRSPKGFEEDLMYVQFAQKAVIEWQGRLLLIRKSQDDPYQPGKWELPGGRMKPDESPDDALVREVREEVGLDVSPGRPLALWSWRLGSEQDAPTVIAVARLCKTSAGDVDMSRNDEDDFIEKYGWFERDEVLDLDLIPSARGPIATVLANL
;
A
#
# COMPACT_ATOMS: atom_id res chain seq x y z
N MET A 1 -25.36 7.33 -3.35
CA MET A 1 -24.90 6.88 -2.03
C MET A 1 -23.73 7.74 -1.61
N ARG A 2 -23.66 8.21 -0.35
CA ARG A 2 -22.46 8.89 0.18
C ARG A 2 -21.58 7.87 0.91
N ARG A 3 -20.27 7.98 0.72
CA ARG A 3 -19.28 6.96 1.12
C ARG A 3 -18.24 7.59 2.03
N VAL A 4 -18.06 7.03 3.22
CA VAL A 4 -17.05 7.48 4.17
C VAL A 4 -16.09 6.33 4.49
N GLN A 5 -14.80 6.56 4.29
CA GLN A 5 -13.73 5.61 4.61
C GLN A 5 -12.95 6.13 5.82
N ILE A 6 -13.01 5.42 6.95
CA ILE A 6 -12.14 5.71 8.09
C ILE A 6 -10.79 5.04 7.85
N VAL A 7 -9.75 5.86 7.73
CA VAL A 7 -8.36 5.48 7.47
C VAL A 7 -7.43 5.99 8.58
N GLY A 8 -6.23 5.40 8.72
CA GLY A 8 -5.23 5.85 9.68
C GLY A 8 -4.51 4.68 10.35
N THR A 9 -4.04 4.89 11.59
CA THR A 9 -3.32 3.84 12.34
C THR A 9 -4.22 3.13 13.33
N GLN A 10 -4.07 1.81 13.46
CA GLN A 10 -4.78 1.03 14.47
C GLN A 10 -4.55 1.59 15.89
N ARG A 11 -5.50 1.33 16.80
CA ARG A 11 -5.50 1.86 18.19
C ARG A 11 -5.64 3.38 18.32
N SER A 12 -6.09 4.06 17.27
CA SER A 12 -6.43 5.49 17.28
C SER A 12 -7.89 5.80 17.66
N GLY A 13 -8.64 4.83 18.20
CA GLY A 13 -10.04 5.03 18.61
C GLY A 13 -11.09 4.77 17.50
N SER A 14 -10.71 4.08 16.43
CA SER A 14 -11.58 3.86 15.27
C SER A 14 -12.91 3.12 15.56
N ASN A 15 -12.92 2.21 16.54
CA ASN A 15 -14.16 1.51 16.91
C ASN A 15 -15.16 2.43 17.60
N LEU A 16 -14.66 3.32 18.48
CA LEU A 16 -15.46 4.38 19.09
C LEU A 16 -16.04 5.27 17.99
N LEU A 17 -15.20 5.77 17.08
CA LEU A 17 -15.62 6.61 15.96
C LEU A 17 -16.70 5.95 15.09
N ARG A 18 -16.51 4.68 14.74
CA ARG A 18 -17.50 3.91 13.98
C ARG A 18 -18.84 3.82 14.71
N LEU A 19 -18.84 3.52 16.01
CA LEU A 19 -20.07 3.41 16.81
C LEU A 19 -20.78 4.77 16.97
N LEU A 20 -20.02 5.86 17.17
CA LEU A 20 -20.57 7.22 17.17
C LEU A 20 -21.28 7.52 15.85
N LEU A 21 -20.60 7.31 14.72
CA LEU A 21 -21.18 7.58 13.40
C LEU A 21 -22.35 6.63 13.08
N GLY A 22 -22.25 5.36 13.46
CA GLY A 22 -23.33 4.37 13.29
C GLY A 22 -24.60 4.69 14.10
N SER A 23 -24.46 5.50 15.15
CA SER A 23 -25.58 5.98 15.96
C SER A 23 -26.33 7.16 15.33
N LEU A 24 -25.76 7.78 14.29
CA LEU A 24 -26.40 8.89 13.59
C LEU A 24 -27.52 8.39 12.67
N PRO A 25 -28.64 9.12 12.57
CA PRO A 25 -29.71 8.78 11.65
C PRO A 25 -29.22 8.67 10.20
N GLY A 26 -29.67 7.63 9.49
CA GLY A 26 -29.33 7.43 8.08
C GLY A 26 -27.94 6.86 7.78
N VAL A 27 -27.15 6.53 8.80
CA VAL A 27 -25.82 5.91 8.64
C VAL A 27 -25.87 4.38 8.74
N PHE A 28 -25.13 3.71 7.85
CA PHE A 28 -24.77 2.30 7.93
C PHE A 28 -23.26 2.16 8.25
N ALA A 29 -22.89 1.78 9.46
CA ALA A 29 -21.49 1.69 9.87
C ALA A 29 -21.14 0.28 10.40
N PRO A 30 -21.04 -0.75 9.54
CA PRO A 30 -20.87 -2.12 9.98
C PRO A 30 -19.44 -2.40 10.51
N PRO A 31 -19.23 -3.50 11.25
CA PRO A 31 -17.90 -3.94 11.69
C PRO A 31 -16.91 -4.10 10.53
N SER A 32 -15.62 -3.99 10.83
CA SER A 32 -14.57 -4.09 9.81
C SER A 32 -14.53 -5.48 9.18
N ALA A 33 -14.39 -5.51 7.86
CA ALA A 33 -14.32 -6.73 7.08
C ALA A 33 -13.10 -6.79 6.16
N HIS A 34 -12.16 -5.83 6.27
CA HIS A 34 -10.82 -5.80 5.65
C HIS A 34 -10.75 -6.29 4.20
N LYS A 35 -11.79 -5.98 3.40
CA LYS A 35 -11.99 -6.62 2.08
C LYS A 35 -10.91 -6.27 1.07
N LEU A 36 -10.43 -5.02 1.04
CA LEU A 36 -9.34 -4.62 0.12
C LEU A 36 -8.07 -5.39 0.44
N ARG A 37 -7.58 -5.31 1.69
CA ARG A 37 -6.42 -6.05 2.17
C ARG A 37 -6.50 -7.54 1.85
N ASP A 38 -7.63 -8.18 2.18
CA ASP A 38 -7.72 -9.64 2.11
C ASP A 38 -7.95 -10.16 0.68
N PHE A 39 -8.61 -9.38 -0.19
CA PHE A 39 -8.87 -9.78 -1.58
C PHE A 39 -7.87 -9.22 -2.60
N GLN A 40 -6.98 -8.30 -2.22
CA GLN A 40 -5.96 -7.77 -3.14
C GLN A 40 -5.15 -8.91 -3.75
N ASP A 41 -4.61 -9.80 -2.91
CA ASP A 41 -3.80 -10.95 -3.34
C ASP A 41 -4.62 -12.07 -3.99
N LEU A 42 -5.95 -12.02 -3.85
CA LEU A 42 -6.86 -13.03 -4.40
C LEU A 42 -7.43 -12.60 -5.75
N THR A 43 -7.41 -11.31 -6.07
CA THR A 43 -8.13 -10.75 -7.21
C THR A 43 -7.70 -11.42 -8.52
N GLY A 44 -6.40 -11.67 -8.71
CA GLY A 44 -5.89 -12.40 -9.88
C GLY A 44 -6.45 -13.82 -10.04
N ARG A 45 -6.87 -14.47 -8.95
CA ARG A 45 -7.45 -15.82 -8.97
C ARG A 45 -8.90 -15.85 -9.44
N TYR A 46 -9.57 -14.70 -9.53
CA TYR A 46 -10.92 -14.60 -10.07
C TYR A 46 -10.95 -14.45 -11.59
N GLY A 47 -9.82 -14.14 -12.23
CA GLY A 47 -9.74 -13.72 -13.63
C GLY A 47 -10.26 -12.29 -13.85
N SER A 48 -10.38 -11.88 -15.11
CA SER A 48 -10.82 -10.51 -15.47
C SER A 48 -12.18 -10.17 -14.83
N LEU A 49 -12.21 -9.14 -13.99
CA LEU A 49 -13.44 -8.63 -13.36
C LEU A 49 -14.32 -7.83 -14.34
N ARG A 50 -14.00 -7.81 -15.64
CA ARG A 50 -14.93 -7.38 -16.69
C ARG A 50 -16.02 -8.42 -16.93
N ALA A 51 -15.76 -9.69 -16.63
CA ALA A 51 -16.73 -10.76 -16.80
C ALA A 51 -17.72 -10.81 -15.61
N PRO A 52 -19.05 -10.73 -15.83
CA PRO A 52 -20.05 -10.78 -14.75
C PRO A 52 -19.99 -12.07 -13.91
N SER A 53 -19.58 -13.20 -14.51
CA SER A 53 -19.41 -14.46 -13.79
C SER A 53 -18.28 -14.39 -12.75
N ASN A 54 -17.18 -13.70 -13.06
CA ASN A 54 -16.04 -13.49 -12.16
C ASN A 54 -16.41 -12.53 -11.03
N GLN A 55 -17.10 -11.42 -11.37
CA GLN A 55 -17.68 -10.50 -10.40
C GLN A 55 -18.64 -11.21 -9.43
N GLY A 56 -19.48 -12.10 -9.94
CA GLY A 56 -20.44 -12.87 -9.14
C GLY A 56 -19.76 -13.77 -8.12
N ARG A 57 -18.68 -14.47 -8.51
CA ARG A 57 -17.88 -15.29 -7.58
C ARG A 57 -17.20 -14.44 -6.52
N LEU A 58 -16.62 -13.30 -6.92
CA LEU A 58 -15.98 -12.38 -5.98
C LEU A 58 -16.99 -11.83 -4.94
N ALA A 59 -18.16 -11.40 -5.40
CA ALA A 59 -19.22 -10.89 -4.53
C ALA A 59 -19.73 -11.95 -3.53
N GLU A 60 -19.85 -13.20 -3.98
CA GLU A 60 -20.23 -14.33 -3.15
C GLU A 60 -19.19 -14.63 -2.06
N ASP A 61 -17.91 -14.69 -2.43
CA ASP A 61 -16.81 -14.96 -1.50
C ASP A 61 -16.59 -13.81 -0.51
N MET A 62 -16.75 -12.55 -0.95
CA MET A 62 -16.78 -11.39 -0.04
C MET A 62 -17.91 -11.49 0.98
N GLY A 63 -19.06 -12.04 0.56
CA GLY A 63 -20.17 -12.33 1.43
C GLY A 63 -19.82 -13.38 2.48
N ARG A 64 -19.23 -14.50 2.06
CA ARG A 64 -18.79 -15.57 2.97
C ARG A 64 -17.72 -15.08 3.96
N LEU A 65 -16.82 -14.20 3.53
CA LEU A 65 -15.84 -13.56 4.43
C LEU A 65 -16.50 -12.75 5.55
N VAL A 66 -17.62 -12.08 5.24
CA VAL A 66 -18.42 -11.35 6.24
C VAL A 66 -19.15 -12.31 7.18
N ASP A 67 -19.62 -13.45 6.67
CA ASP A 67 -20.35 -14.45 7.47
C ASP A 67 -19.44 -15.16 8.49
N VAL A 68 -18.14 -15.26 8.22
CA VAL A 68 -17.13 -15.81 9.15
C VAL A 68 -16.44 -14.75 10.00
N ASN A 69 -16.84 -13.48 9.89
CA ASN A 69 -16.27 -12.40 10.68
C ASN A 69 -16.69 -12.52 12.15
N ALA A 70 -15.79 -12.13 13.08
CA ALA A 70 -16.08 -12.18 14.52
C ALA A 70 -17.33 -11.39 14.92
N LEU A 71 -17.52 -10.24 14.26
CA LEU A 71 -18.74 -9.43 14.38
C LEU A 71 -19.54 -9.54 13.09
N ALA A 72 -20.73 -10.12 13.22
CA ALA A 72 -21.64 -10.34 12.11
C ALA A 72 -22.14 -9.02 11.53
N TRP A 73 -22.31 -8.99 10.22
CA TRP A 73 -23.07 -7.92 9.58
C TRP A 73 -24.55 -8.31 9.52
N PRO A 74 -25.46 -7.32 9.52
CA PRO A 74 -26.85 -7.55 9.17
C PRO A 74 -26.96 -8.21 7.79
N ARG A 75 -27.69 -9.32 7.70
CA ARG A 75 -27.88 -10.08 6.45
C ARG A 75 -28.87 -9.37 5.55
N ILE A 76 -28.63 -9.46 4.24
CA ILE A 76 -29.56 -8.99 3.20
C ILE A 76 -29.94 -10.16 2.28
N PRO A 77 -31.19 -10.21 1.77
CA PRO A 77 -31.61 -11.21 0.80
C PRO A 77 -30.83 -11.07 -0.51
N ASP A 78 -30.58 -12.21 -1.17
CA ASP A 78 -29.96 -12.27 -2.50
C ASP A 78 -28.72 -11.36 -2.65
N ARG A 79 -27.85 -11.40 -1.63
CA ARG A 79 -26.70 -10.49 -1.46
C ARG A 79 -25.83 -10.40 -2.71
N ARG A 80 -25.57 -11.52 -3.39
CA ARG A 80 -24.80 -11.54 -4.64
C ARG A 80 -25.46 -10.66 -5.71
N ARG A 81 -26.76 -10.82 -5.93
CA ARG A 81 -27.51 -10.01 -6.90
C ARG A 81 -27.51 -8.54 -6.53
N ALA A 82 -27.71 -8.22 -5.25
CA ALA A 82 -27.68 -6.86 -4.75
C ALA A 82 -26.31 -6.18 -5.01
N ILE A 83 -25.20 -6.87 -4.72
CA ILE A 83 -23.85 -6.35 -4.96
C ILE A 83 -23.61 -6.14 -6.47
N LEU A 84 -24.00 -7.10 -7.31
CA LEU A 84 -23.82 -6.98 -8.75
C LEU A 84 -24.63 -5.83 -9.36
N ALA A 85 -25.82 -5.53 -8.81
CA ALA A 85 -26.62 -4.39 -9.24
C ALA A 85 -25.97 -3.03 -8.91
N GLU A 86 -25.11 -3.00 -7.89
CA GLU A 86 -24.32 -1.83 -7.49
C GLU A 86 -22.96 -1.75 -8.19
N MET A 87 -22.51 -2.85 -8.79
CA MET A 87 -21.17 -2.95 -9.35
C MET A 87 -21.08 -2.14 -10.66
N GLY A 88 -20.43 -0.99 -10.57
CA GLY A 88 -20.27 -0.05 -11.70
C GLY A 88 -18.95 -0.18 -12.47
N GLY A 89 -18.11 -1.17 -12.18
CA GLY A 89 -16.79 -1.29 -12.80
C GLY A 89 -16.08 -2.61 -12.52
N SER A 90 -14.87 -2.76 -13.06
CA SER A 90 -14.11 -4.02 -13.10
C SER A 90 -12.88 -4.04 -12.18
N MET A 91 -12.90 -3.28 -11.09
CA MET A 91 -11.79 -3.28 -10.12
C MET A 91 -12.25 -3.87 -8.80
N LEU A 92 -11.29 -4.35 -7.99
CA LEU A 92 -11.57 -4.80 -6.63
C LEU A 92 -12.27 -3.70 -5.82
N ALA A 93 -11.81 -2.45 -5.93
CA ALA A 93 -12.45 -1.29 -5.30
C ALA A 93 -13.94 -1.17 -5.65
N HIS A 94 -14.34 -1.36 -6.92
CA HIS A 94 -15.74 -1.33 -7.33
C HIS A 94 -16.57 -2.40 -6.61
N ALA A 95 -16.06 -3.64 -6.54
CA ALA A 95 -16.73 -4.73 -5.83
C ALA A 95 -16.88 -4.44 -4.33
N VAL A 96 -15.82 -3.92 -3.69
CA VAL A 96 -15.86 -3.55 -2.28
C VAL A 96 -16.85 -2.42 -2.02
N LEU A 97 -16.84 -1.34 -2.81
CA LEU A 97 -17.74 -0.21 -2.64
C LEU A 97 -19.20 -0.61 -2.90
N ALA A 98 -19.44 -1.39 -3.96
CA ALA A 98 -20.75 -1.98 -4.27
C ALA A 98 -21.28 -2.84 -3.12
N PHE A 99 -20.39 -3.55 -2.40
CA PHE A 99 -20.77 -4.33 -1.22
C PHE A 99 -21.38 -3.45 -0.13
N TYR A 100 -20.74 -2.33 0.21
CA TYR A 100 -21.27 -1.41 1.20
C TYR A 100 -22.51 -0.68 0.69
N ASP A 101 -22.52 -0.24 -0.57
CA ASP A 101 -23.65 0.43 -1.21
C ASP A 101 -24.92 -0.45 -1.14
N ALA A 102 -24.80 -1.73 -1.49
CA ALA A 102 -25.91 -2.68 -1.49
C ALA A 102 -26.52 -2.87 -0.10
N HIS A 103 -25.68 -3.04 0.93
CA HIS A 103 -26.16 -3.19 2.31
C HIS A 103 -26.81 -1.90 2.81
N ALA A 104 -26.16 -0.75 2.59
CA ALA A 104 -26.69 0.53 3.02
C ALA A 104 -28.05 0.81 2.38
N ARG A 105 -28.21 0.58 1.07
CA ARG A 105 -29.51 0.73 0.37
C ARG A 105 -30.56 -0.21 0.90
N HIS A 106 -30.21 -1.48 1.13
CA HIS A 106 -31.17 -2.46 1.66
C HIS A 106 -31.76 -2.00 3.01
N PHE A 107 -30.95 -1.40 3.88
CA PHE A 107 -31.39 -0.87 5.17
C PHE A 107 -31.89 0.59 5.11
N GLY A 108 -32.13 1.13 3.91
CA GLY A 108 -32.65 2.49 3.72
C GLY A 108 -31.71 3.60 4.22
N LYS A 109 -30.39 3.32 4.28
CA LYS A 109 -29.36 4.25 4.74
C LYS A 109 -28.79 5.03 3.55
N GLN A 110 -28.50 6.31 3.77
CA GLN A 110 -28.03 7.23 2.73
C GLN A 110 -26.51 7.38 2.71
N VAL A 111 -25.88 7.07 3.84
CA VAL A 111 -24.44 7.13 4.06
C VAL A 111 -23.99 5.80 4.63
N TRP A 112 -22.85 5.29 4.16
CA TRP A 112 -22.15 4.25 4.88
C TRP A 112 -20.76 4.68 5.30
N VAL A 113 -20.31 4.08 6.40
CA VAL A 113 -18.99 4.29 6.98
C VAL A 113 -18.26 2.96 7.03
N SER A 114 -17.12 2.86 6.38
CA SER A 114 -16.23 1.71 6.51
C SER A 114 -15.13 2.02 7.51
N LYS A 115 -15.01 1.18 8.54
CA LYS A 115 -13.88 1.21 9.48
C LYS A 115 -12.83 0.22 9.01
N CYS A 116 -11.95 0.61 8.09
CA CYS A 116 -10.84 -0.23 7.63
C CYS A 116 -9.59 0.66 7.54
N LEU A 117 -8.89 0.84 8.66
CA LEU A 117 -7.81 1.82 8.79
C LEU A 117 -6.67 1.60 7.79
N GLU A 118 -6.36 0.34 7.53
CA GLU A 118 -5.37 -0.13 6.55
C GLU A 118 -5.72 0.26 5.10
N ASN A 119 -6.96 0.70 4.83
CA ASN A 119 -7.33 1.24 3.52
C ASN A 119 -6.53 2.50 3.16
N VAL A 120 -5.80 3.10 4.10
CA VAL A 120 -4.82 4.17 3.81
C VAL A 120 -3.80 3.75 2.74
N HIS A 121 -3.46 2.45 2.69
CA HIS A 121 -2.52 1.87 1.71
C HIS A 121 -3.18 1.46 0.39
N PHE A 122 -4.50 1.65 0.26
CA PHE A 122 -5.30 1.27 -0.91
C PHE A 122 -6.14 2.44 -1.45
N ILE A 123 -5.78 3.67 -1.08
CA ILE A 123 -6.53 4.87 -1.49
C ILE A 123 -6.40 5.10 -2.99
N ASP A 124 -5.30 4.71 -3.61
CA ASP A 124 -5.08 4.73 -5.05
C ASP A 124 -6.18 3.94 -5.79
N GLN A 125 -6.47 2.71 -5.35
CA GLN A 125 -7.52 1.88 -5.95
C GLN A 125 -8.91 2.46 -5.73
N LEU A 126 -9.16 3.03 -4.54
CA LEU A 126 -10.43 3.67 -4.21
C LEU A 126 -10.64 4.95 -5.02
N PHE A 127 -9.61 5.77 -5.17
CA PHE A 127 -9.62 7.00 -5.96
C PHE A 127 -9.82 6.70 -7.44
N ASN A 128 -9.06 5.73 -7.97
CA ASN A 128 -9.17 5.28 -9.37
C ASN A 128 -10.52 4.64 -9.70
N SER A 129 -11.36 4.32 -8.72
CA SER A 129 -12.74 3.89 -8.98
C SER A 129 -13.61 5.00 -9.56
N GLY A 130 -13.18 6.26 -9.48
CA GLY A 130 -13.94 7.42 -9.93
C GLY A 130 -15.21 7.68 -9.10
N LEU A 131 -15.47 6.88 -8.06
CA LEU A 131 -16.59 7.09 -7.16
C LEU A 131 -16.23 8.12 -6.10
N PRO A 132 -17.11 9.11 -5.82
CA PRO A 132 -16.84 10.10 -4.78
C PRO A 132 -16.84 9.44 -3.40
N ILE A 133 -15.75 9.62 -2.68
CA ILE A 133 -15.50 9.08 -1.34
C ILE A 133 -14.99 10.22 -0.45
N LEU A 134 -15.47 10.27 0.79
CA LEU A 134 -14.90 11.09 1.85
C LEU A 134 -13.97 10.23 2.71
N TYR A 135 -12.73 10.66 2.87
CA TYR A 135 -11.73 9.98 3.69
C TYR A 135 -11.64 10.69 5.05
N LEU A 136 -11.98 9.95 6.10
CA LEU A 136 -11.86 10.40 7.48
C LEU A 136 -10.58 9.80 8.06
N HIS A 137 -9.52 10.59 8.06
CA HIS A 137 -8.23 10.23 8.59
C HIS A 137 -8.20 10.41 10.11
N LEU A 138 -8.08 9.31 10.83
CA LEU A 138 -8.00 9.28 12.28
C LEU A 138 -6.55 9.13 12.72
N VAL A 139 -6.01 10.16 13.37
CA VAL A 139 -4.66 10.18 13.92
C VAL A 139 -4.71 10.22 15.44
N ARG A 140 -3.72 9.61 16.09
CA ARG A 140 -3.52 9.62 17.54
C ARG A 140 -2.04 9.72 17.84
N ASP A 141 -1.69 10.30 18.99
CA ASP A 141 -0.33 10.35 19.48
C ASP A 141 0.36 8.96 19.41
N PRO A 142 1.50 8.83 18.72
CA PRO A 142 2.14 7.53 18.51
C PRO A 142 2.57 6.85 19.82
N ARG A 143 2.84 7.62 20.88
CA ARG A 143 3.21 7.09 22.20
C ARG A 143 2.02 6.44 22.88
N ASP A 144 0.84 7.03 22.74
CA ASP A 144 -0.41 6.44 23.21
C ASP A 144 -0.84 5.23 22.38
N VAL A 145 -0.54 5.23 21.07
CA VAL A 145 -0.72 4.06 20.21
C VAL A 145 0.17 2.91 20.70
N ALA A 146 1.45 3.16 20.92
CA ALA A 146 2.39 2.17 21.45
C ALA A 146 1.97 1.64 22.83
N ALA A 147 1.70 2.54 23.78
CA ALA A 147 1.21 2.15 25.11
C ALA A 147 -0.15 1.42 25.06
N SER A 148 -0.97 1.64 24.04
CA SER A 148 -2.19 0.86 23.83
C SER A 148 -1.91 -0.53 23.28
N PHE A 149 -0.92 -0.70 22.42
CA PHE A 149 -0.57 -1.99 21.80
C PHE A 149 0.14 -2.92 22.77
N SER A 150 1.02 -2.40 23.64
CA SER A 150 1.73 -3.20 24.65
C SER A 150 0.79 -3.98 25.60
N ARG A 151 -0.46 -3.51 25.76
CA ARG A 151 -1.50 -4.19 26.57
C ARG A 151 -2.52 -4.96 25.75
N ALA A 152 -2.54 -4.80 24.43
CA ALA A 152 -3.51 -5.48 23.59
C ALA A 152 -3.12 -6.96 23.47
N PRO A 153 -4.06 -7.92 23.41
CA PRO A 153 -3.72 -9.32 23.15
C PRO A 153 -3.19 -9.54 21.72
N ILE A 154 -3.70 -8.77 20.75
CA ILE A 154 -3.39 -8.91 19.31
C ILE A 154 -2.73 -7.63 18.78
N GLY A 155 -1.78 -7.79 17.87
CA GLY A 155 -1.06 -6.70 17.20
C GLY A 155 0.43 -6.65 17.57
N PRO A 156 1.19 -5.71 16.98
CA PRO A 156 2.59 -5.49 17.31
C PRO A 156 2.80 -5.19 18.80
N LYS A 157 3.97 -5.59 19.32
CA LYS A 157 4.39 -5.48 20.72
C LYS A 157 5.62 -4.62 20.87
N GLU A 158 6.53 -4.68 19.90
CA GLU A 158 7.80 -3.97 19.99
C GLU A 158 7.55 -2.46 19.71
N PRO A 159 7.98 -1.53 20.60
CA PRO A 159 7.71 -0.09 20.47
C PRO A 159 8.17 0.56 19.17
N LYS A 160 9.37 0.24 18.68
CA LYS A 160 9.91 0.73 17.41
C LYS A 160 9.13 0.15 16.21
N ALA A 161 8.71 -1.11 16.25
CA ALA A 161 7.87 -1.72 15.21
C ALA A 161 6.50 -1.02 15.14
N ILE A 162 5.92 -0.70 16.29
CA ILE A 162 4.68 0.09 16.36
C ILE A 162 4.90 1.50 15.80
N ALA A 163 6.00 2.14 16.15
CA ALA A 163 6.36 3.48 15.68
C ALA A 163 6.63 3.53 14.17
N LEU A 164 7.33 2.54 13.63
CA LEU A 164 7.55 2.35 12.19
C LEU A 164 6.21 2.19 11.46
N ARG A 165 5.31 1.37 11.99
CA ARG A 165 3.97 1.19 11.41
C ARG A 165 3.15 2.48 11.44
N TRP A 166 3.19 3.21 12.55
CA TRP A 166 2.53 4.52 12.63
C TRP A 166 3.11 5.47 11.58
N LEU A 167 4.44 5.56 11.46
CA LEU A 167 5.11 6.42 10.49
C LEU A 167 4.73 6.05 9.04
N GLU A 168 4.70 4.76 8.72
CA GLU A 168 4.26 4.23 7.42
C GLU A 168 2.82 4.63 7.10
N ASP A 169 1.89 4.38 8.03
CA ASP A 169 0.47 4.72 7.87
C ASP A 169 0.27 6.24 7.69
N GLN A 170 0.97 7.07 8.46
CA GLN A 170 0.86 8.54 8.37
C GLN A 170 1.46 9.08 7.07
N LYS A 171 2.59 8.54 6.61
CA LYS A 171 3.17 8.90 5.30
C LYS A 171 2.21 8.53 4.16
N ALA A 172 1.63 7.33 4.20
CA ALA A 172 0.61 6.92 3.23
C ALA A 172 -0.60 7.87 3.27
N ALA A 173 -1.03 8.29 4.46
CA ALA A 173 -2.13 9.24 4.63
C ALA A 173 -1.82 10.61 4.02
N MET A 174 -0.60 11.13 4.18
CA MET A 174 -0.18 12.40 3.58
C MET A 174 -0.14 12.33 2.05
N THR A 175 0.42 11.25 1.49
CA THR A 175 0.40 11.00 0.03
C THR A 175 -1.02 10.93 -0.50
N ALA A 176 -1.88 10.19 0.19
CA ALA A 176 -3.29 10.05 -0.17
C ALA A 176 -4.04 11.38 -0.10
N ARG A 177 -3.80 12.20 0.93
CA ARG A 177 -4.37 13.55 1.05
C ARG A 177 -4.02 14.42 -0.16
N GLY A 178 -2.76 14.41 -0.60
CA GLY A 178 -2.31 15.13 -1.79
C GLY A 178 -2.99 14.64 -3.07
N MET A 179 -3.28 13.34 -3.16
CA MET A 179 -3.94 12.73 -4.32
C MET A 179 -5.44 13.03 -4.40
N VAL A 180 -6.17 12.93 -3.28
CA VAL A 180 -7.65 13.06 -3.29
C VAL A 180 -8.14 14.49 -3.11
N GLY A 181 -7.31 15.38 -2.58
CA GLY A 181 -7.64 16.78 -2.33
C GLY A 181 -8.39 17.04 -1.00
N GLU A 182 -8.32 18.29 -0.53
CA GLU A 182 -8.86 18.72 0.77
C GLU A 182 -10.38 18.56 0.89
N ASP A 183 -11.12 18.68 -0.22
CA ASP A 183 -12.58 18.54 -0.22
C ASP A 183 -13.01 17.11 0.14
N HIS A 184 -12.19 16.12 -0.25
CA HIS A 184 -12.41 14.71 -0.02
C HIS A 184 -11.69 14.16 1.22
N TRP A 185 -10.87 14.98 1.90
CA TRP A 185 -10.06 14.57 3.05
C TRP A 185 -10.41 15.35 4.32
N LEU A 186 -10.58 14.65 5.43
CA LEU A 186 -10.74 15.25 6.75
C LEU A 186 -9.86 14.51 7.76
N THR A 187 -8.98 15.24 8.44
CA THR A 187 -8.18 14.67 9.55
C THR A 187 -8.83 15.01 10.88
N VAL A 188 -8.97 14.01 11.76
CA VAL A 188 -9.48 14.14 13.12
C VAL A 188 -8.47 13.52 14.07
N ARG A 189 -8.07 14.28 15.09
CA ARG A 189 -7.26 13.75 16.19
C ARG A 189 -8.15 13.00 17.17
N TYR A 190 -7.65 11.89 17.68
CA TYR A 190 -8.33 11.10 18.70
C TYR A 190 -8.64 11.93 19.95
N GLU A 191 -7.72 12.81 20.33
CA GLU A 191 -7.80 13.67 21.51
C GLU A 191 -8.96 14.67 21.39
N ASP A 192 -9.15 15.26 20.21
CA ASP A 192 -10.29 16.14 19.91
C ASP A 192 -11.59 15.34 19.91
N LEU A 193 -11.59 14.17 19.26
CA LEU A 193 -12.74 13.28 19.20
C LEU A 193 -13.26 12.87 20.58
N VAL A 194 -12.39 12.59 21.56
CA VAL A 194 -12.85 12.20 22.91
C VAL A 194 -13.17 13.38 23.82
N THR A 195 -12.66 14.57 23.48
CA THR A 195 -12.89 15.80 24.24
C THR A 195 -14.23 16.40 23.84
N ASP A 196 -14.42 16.68 22.55
CA ASP A 196 -15.64 17.24 21.97
C ASP A 196 -15.99 16.53 20.64
N PRO A 197 -16.71 15.39 20.70
CA PRO A 197 -17.07 14.62 19.52
C PRO A 197 -17.94 15.39 18.52
N GLU A 198 -18.79 16.30 19.00
CA GLU A 198 -19.69 17.08 18.14
C GLU A 198 -18.88 18.06 17.29
N ALA A 199 -18.01 18.85 17.93
CA ALA A 199 -17.14 19.77 17.22
C ALA A 199 -16.17 19.03 16.28
N ALA A 200 -15.55 17.93 16.73
CA ALA A 200 -14.61 17.15 15.94
C ALA A 200 -15.23 16.53 14.68
N LEU A 201 -16.52 16.19 14.71
CA LEU A 201 -17.23 15.53 13.61
C LEU A 201 -18.17 16.47 12.83
N ALA A 202 -18.34 17.72 13.23
CA ALA A 202 -19.17 18.68 12.52
C ALA A 202 -18.76 18.85 11.04
N PRO A 203 -17.46 19.00 10.68
CA PRO A 203 -17.07 19.12 9.27
C PRO A 203 -17.41 17.88 8.44
N LEU A 204 -17.31 16.68 9.05
CA LEU A 204 -17.73 15.45 8.39
C LEU A 204 -19.24 15.44 8.18
N CYS A 205 -20.01 15.84 9.19
CA CYS A 205 -21.46 15.89 9.12
C CYS A 205 -21.90 16.83 8.00
N ASP A 206 -21.30 18.00 7.86
CA ASP A 206 -21.61 18.95 6.80
C ASP A 206 -21.32 18.36 5.42
N ARG A 207 -20.12 17.82 5.19
CA ARG A 207 -19.70 17.25 3.89
C ARG A 207 -20.47 15.99 3.52
N ALA A 208 -20.78 15.14 4.50
CA ALA A 208 -21.56 13.93 4.30
C ALA A 208 -23.08 14.18 4.38
N GLY A 209 -23.50 15.44 4.61
CA GLY A 209 -24.86 15.87 4.91
C GLY A 209 -25.59 14.97 5.90
N LEU A 210 -24.91 14.69 7.00
CA LEU A 210 -25.44 14.03 8.19
C LEU A 210 -25.91 15.07 9.19
N ARG A 211 -26.90 14.71 10.01
CA ARG A 211 -27.33 15.53 11.14
C ARG A 211 -26.74 14.94 12.41
N TRP A 212 -25.97 15.76 13.15
CA TRP A 212 -25.53 15.38 14.49
C TRP A 212 -26.73 15.12 15.40
N SER A 213 -26.60 14.12 16.28
CA SER A 213 -27.57 13.81 17.31
C SER A 213 -26.84 13.55 18.62
N ALA A 214 -27.23 14.24 19.70
CA ALA A 214 -26.64 14.03 21.02
C ALA A 214 -26.79 12.57 21.51
N THR A 215 -27.78 11.82 21.01
CA THR A 215 -27.94 10.39 21.28
C THR A 215 -26.76 9.55 20.78
N ALA A 216 -25.94 10.06 19.86
CA ALA A 216 -24.72 9.39 19.43
C ALA A 216 -23.74 9.18 20.59
N LEU A 217 -23.73 10.07 21.59
CA LEU A 217 -22.91 9.91 22.80
C LEU A 217 -23.36 8.73 23.66
N GLU A 218 -24.57 8.22 23.45
CA GLU A 218 -25.12 7.03 24.09
C GLU A 218 -24.84 5.73 23.30
N PHE A 219 -23.90 5.74 22.35
CA PHE A 219 -23.54 4.56 21.51
C PHE A 219 -23.32 3.27 22.33
N TYR A 220 -22.79 3.40 23.54
CA TYR A 220 -22.47 2.30 24.45
C TYR A 220 -23.70 1.55 24.98
N ARG A 221 -24.90 2.12 24.81
CA ARG A 221 -26.17 1.47 25.16
C ARG A 221 -26.66 0.51 24.08
N GLN A 222 -26.11 0.57 22.86
CA GLN A 222 -26.54 -0.27 21.74
C GLN A 222 -26.13 -1.73 21.94
N GLU A 223 -26.98 -2.64 21.45
CA GLU A 223 -26.74 -4.08 21.50
C GLU A 223 -25.42 -4.46 20.83
N GLU A 224 -25.10 -3.83 19.69
CA GLU A 224 -23.85 -4.08 18.98
C GLU A 224 -22.62 -3.69 19.82
N ALA A 225 -22.67 -2.57 20.54
CA ALA A 225 -21.57 -2.13 21.39
C ALA A 225 -21.33 -3.12 22.55
N ARG A 226 -22.42 -3.62 23.16
CA ARG A 226 -22.37 -4.64 24.22
C ARG A 226 -21.86 -5.98 23.71
N SER A 227 -22.34 -6.43 22.54
CA SER A 227 -21.89 -7.67 21.89
C SER A 227 -20.40 -7.60 21.53
N ALA A 228 -19.94 -6.48 20.98
CA ALA A 228 -18.52 -6.29 20.69
C ALA A 228 -17.67 -6.32 21.97
N ALA A 229 -18.13 -5.69 23.05
CA ALA A 229 -17.41 -5.68 24.33
C ALA A 229 -17.32 -7.07 24.98
N SER A 230 -18.30 -7.95 24.76
CA SER A 230 -18.29 -9.32 25.31
C SER A 230 -17.44 -10.31 24.53
N ILE A 231 -17.12 -10.04 23.26
CA ILE A 231 -16.40 -10.98 22.38
C ILE A 231 -14.88 -10.95 22.60
N SER A 232 -14.31 -9.81 22.96
CA SER A 232 -12.85 -9.68 23.06
C SER A 232 -12.43 -8.57 24.02
N GLU A 233 -11.36 -8.84 24.78
CA GLU A 233 -10.67 -7.83 25.61
C GLU A 233 -10.25 -6.60 24.80
N LEU A 234 -10.04 -6.72 23.49
CA LEU A 234 -9.72 -5.61 22.60
C LEU A 234 -10.78 -4.50 22.62
N TRP A 235 -12.03 -4.86 22.92
CA TRP A 235 -13.23 -4.03 22.77
C TRP A 235 -14.02 -3.88 24.07
N ASN A 236 -13.48 -4.34 25.20
CA ASN A 236 -14.12 -4.30 26.53
C ASN A 236 -14.46 -2.90 27.09
N ASN A 237 -14.14 -1.83 26.35
CA ASN A 237 -14.48 -0.46 26.71
C ASN A 237 -15.62 0.11 25.84
N LEU A 238 -16.14 -0.63 24.86
CA LEU A 238 -17.17 -0.12 23.94
C LEU A 238 -18.57 -0.07 24.58
N ASP A 239 -18.77 -0.76 25.70
CA ASP A 239 -19.99 -0.75 26.52
C ASP A 239 -20.00 0.38 27.58
N ARG A 240 -19.03 1.30 27.51
CA ARG A 240 -18.87 2.43 28.43
C ARG A 240 -18.91 3.77 27.71
N PRO A 241 -19.25 4.88 28.41
CA PRO A 241 -19.12 6.22 27.88
C PRO A 241 -17.69 6.55 27.41
N ILE A 242 -17.56 7.62 26.62
CA ILE A 242 -16.27 8.10 26.10
C ILE A 242 -15.27 8.31 27.24
N ARG A 243 -14.10 7.69 27.09
CA ARG A 243 -13.02 7.74 28.08
C ARG A 243 -11.95 8.74 27.69
N ARG A 244 -11.94 9.87 28.41
CA ARG A 244 -10.94 10.94 28.24
C ARG A 244 -9.59 10.61 28.90
N ASP A 245 -9.58 9.70 29.87
CA ASP A 245 -8.38 9.29 30.60
C ASP A 245 -7.41 8.42 29.76
N ARG A 246 -7.73 8.19 28.48
CA ARG A 246 -6.85 7.54 27.51
C ARG A 246 -5.98 8.52 26.74
N VAL A 247 -6.22 9.82 26.88
CA VAL A 247 -5.33 10.88 26.37
C VAL A 247 -4.10 10.97 27.25
N SER A 248 -2.94 11.00 26.60
CA SER A 248 -1.61 11.02 27.24
C SER A 248 -1.45 9.89 28.27
N ALA A 249 -2.01 8.72 27.99
CA ALA A 249 -1.91 7.54 28.84
C ALA A 249 -0.48 6.98 28.90
N TYR A 250 0.35 7.24 27.88
CA TYR A 250 1.77 6.91 27.91
C TYR A 250 2.47 7.53 29.13
N LYS A 251 2.12 8.76 29.53
CA LYS A 251 2.70 9.43 30.71
C LYS A 251 2.51 8.67 32.02
N ARG A 252 1.46 7.86 32.11
CA ARG A 252 1.13 7.07 33.31
C ARG A 252 1.60 5.61 33.24
N SER A 253 1.86 5.10 32.04
CA SER A 253 1.96 3.65 31.81
C SER A 253 3.13 3.20 30.96
N ALA A 254 3.86 4.12 30.33
CA ALA A 254 5.06 3.83 29.58
C ALA A 254 6.32 4.17 30.39
N ASN A 255 7.35 3.35 30.25
CA ASN A 255 8.68 3.68 30.72
C ASN A 255 9.38 4.64 29.73
N THR A 256 10.48 5.26 30.17
CA THR A 256 11.30 6.15 29.33
C THR A 256 11.75 5.46 28.03
N GLU A 257 12.06 4.16 28.09
CA GLU A 257 12.48 3.37 26.94
C GLU A 257 11.43 3.35 25.82
N LEU A 258 10.16 3.07 26.13
CA LEU A 258 9.08 3.10 25.13
C LEU A 258 8.93 4.50 24.51
N VAL A 259 8.91 5.54 25.34
CA VAL A 259 8.74 6.92 24.85
C VAL A 259 9.88 7.30 23.92
N THR A 260 11.13 7.04 24.32
CA THR A 260 12.29 7.37 23.51
C THR A 260 12.38 6.54 22.22
N ALA A 261 12.01 5.26 22.27
CA ALA A 261 11.97 4.39 21.09
C ALA A 261 10.95 4.89 20.06
N VAL A 262 9.78 5.33 20.51
CA VAL A 262 8.72 5.85 19.63
C VAL A 262 9.07 7.23 19.07
N GLU A 263 9.47 8.16 19.93
CA GLU A 263 9.82 9.52 19.52
C GLU A 263 11.02 9.54 18.58
N GLY A 264 12.04 8.71 18.81
CA GLY A 264 13.22 8.62 17.93
C GLY A 264 12.88 8.25 16.48
N ILE A 265 11.70 7.68 16.22
CA ILE A 265 11.24 7.28 14.88
C ILE A 265 10.20 8.26 14.33
N THR A 266 9.36 8.82 15.20
CA THR A 266 8.15 9.54 14.79
C THR A 266 8.22 11.05 14.97
N CYS A 267 9.22 11.57 15.69
CA CYS A 267 9.32 12.98 16.08
C CYS A 267 9.11 13.97 14.93
N ASP A 268 9.73 13.72 13.77
CA ASP A 268 9.62 14.60 12.60
C ASP A 268 8.16 14.80 12.18
N LEU A 269 7.37 13.73 12.21
CA LEU A 269 5.99 13.73 11.73
C LEU A 269 4.97 14.02 12.84
N MET A 270 5.32 13.83 14.11
CA MET A 270 4.48 14.17 15.26
C MET A 270 4.05 15.64 15.24
N SER A 271 4.97 16.54 14.88
CA SER A 271 4.71 17.97 14.83
C SER A 271 3.64 18.36 13.80
N ALA A 272 3.51 17.61 12.71
CA ALA A 272 2.49 17.84 11.67
C ALA A 272 1.05 17.61 12.15
N PHE A 273 0.89 16.98 13.32
CA PHE A 273 -0.40 16.70 13.97
C PHE A 273 -0.50 17.30 15.38
N ASP A 274 0.30 18.33 15.67
CA ASP A 274 0.34 19.05 16.94
C ASP A 274 0.69 18.15 18.15
N TYR A 275 1.57 17.18 17.95
CA TYR A 275 2.17 16.41 19.04
C TYR A 275 3.61 16.89 19.27
N ALA A 276 3.87 17.41 20.48
CA ALA A 276 5.22 17.75 20.91
C ALA A 276 5.95 16.52 21.47
N ALA A 277 7.20 16.32 21.06
CA ALA A 277 8.09 15.33 21.65
C ALA A 277 8.45 15.72 23.10
N GLU A 278 8.60 14.75 23.99
CA GLU A 278 9.08 14.97 25.37
C GLU A 278 10.61 15.13 25.39
N TYR A 279 11.31 14.46 24.49
CA TYR A 279 12.77 14.48 24.40
C TYR A 279 13.24 15.04 23.05
N ILE A 280 14.45 15.61 23.07
CA ILE A 280 15.11 16.11 21.86
C ILE A 280 15.79 14.95 21.17
N PHE A 281 15.41 14.71 19.91
CA PHE A 281 16.03 13.71 19.05
C PHE A 281 16.72 14.36 17.87
N VAL A 282 17.83 13.76 17.43
CA VAL A 282 18.42 14.00 16.12
C VAL A 282 18.08 12.77 15.27
N PRO A 283 17.27 12.89 14.21
CA PRO A 283 16.93 11.76 13.35
C PRO A 283 18.20 11.19 12.71
N THR A 284 18.53 9.94 13.01
CA THR A 284 19.68 9.24 12.40
C THR A 284 19.27 8.32 11.24
N GLY A 285 17.97 8.22 10.96
CA GLY A 285 17.42 7.19 10.07
C GLY A 285 17.48 5.79 10.72
N ILE A 286 16.84 4.82 10.08
CA ILE A 286 16.91 3.40 10.44
C ILE A 286 17.47 2.66 9.22
N SER A 287 18.56 1.93 9.40
CA SER A 287 19.13 1.09 8.35
C SER A 287 18.25 -0.14 8.06
N ALA A 288 18.43 -0.76 6.90
CA ALA A 288 17.66 -1.96 6.53
C ALA A 288 17.85 -3.11 7.54
N GLY A 289 19.09 -3.32 8.01
CA GLY A 289 19.40 -4.35 9.02
C GLY A 289 18.74 -4.07 10.37
N GLU A 290 18.77 -2.82 10.84
CA GLU A 290 18.07 -2.45 12.08
C GLU A 290 16.56 -2.63 11.96
N ASN A 291 15.97 -2.31 10.80
CA ASN A 291 14.55 -2.52 10.55
C ASN A 291 14.18 -4.02 10.61
N GLU A 292 14.99 -4.88 10.01
CA GLU A 292 14.79 -6.34 10.06
C GLU A 292 14.88 -6.87 11.50
N ASP A 293 15.85 -6.42 12.29
CA ASP A 293 15.99 -6.78 13.70
C ASP A 293 14.77 -6.36 14.53
N ILE A 294 14.24 -5.15 14.30
CA ILE A 294 13.03 -4.66 14.98
C ILE A 294 11.84 -5.56 14.66
N LEU A 295 11.65 -5.92 13.38
CA LEU A 295 10.56 -6.79 12.95
C LEU A 295 10.71 -8.22 13.47
N ASN A 296 11.93 -8.75 13.58
CA ASN A 296 12.22 -10.04 14.20
C ASN A 296 11.79 -10.06 15.68
N ARG A 297 12.20 -9.06 16.45
CA ARG A 297 11.81 -8.94 17.87
C ARG A 297 10.29 -8.81 18.02
N ASP A 298 9.63 -8.03 17.17
CA ASP A 298 8.16 -7.94 17.17
C ASP A 298 7.50 -9.31 16.94
N ARG A 299 8.01 -10.10 16.00
CA ARG A 299 7.52 -11.47 15.74
C ARG A 299 7.65 -12.37 16.97
N GLU A 300 8.80 -12.35 17.64
CA GLU A 300 9.05 -13.12 18.86
C GLU A 300 8.08 -12.74 19.98
N MET A 301 7.98 -11.44 20.30
CA MET A 301 7.08 -10.94 21.35
C MET A 301 5.59 -11.25 21.03
N ARG A 302 5.21 -11.25 19.75
CA ARG A 302 3.86 -11.62 19.33
C ARG A 302 3.58 -13.10 19.50
N ALA A 303 4.56 -13.96 19.25
CA ALA A 303 4.45 -15.40 19.46
C ALA A 303 4.27 -15.72 20.96
N GLU A 304 5.06 -15.08 21.83
CA GLU A 304 4.92 -15.20 23.28
C GLU A 304 3.53 -14.74 23.75
N SER A 305 3.09 -13.57 23.28
CA SER A 305 1.76 -13.05 23.60
C SER A 305 0.62 -13.92 23.08
N ALA A 306 0.79 -14.60 21.94
CA ALA A 306 -0.21 -15.52 21.38
C ALA A 306 -0.35 -16.79 22.22
N ALA A 307 0.76 -17.33 22.74
CA ALA A 307 0.77 -18.51 23.60
C ALA A 307 -0.02 -18.31 24.91
N ALA A 308 -0.19 -17.07 25.36
CA ALA A 308 -0.92 -16.71 26.58
C ALA A 308 -2.42 -16.43 26.38
N ARG A 309 -2.97 -16.58 25.16
CA ARG A 309 -4.36 -16.21 24.86
C ARG A 309 -5.36 -17.28 25.23
N ASP A 310 -6.58 -16.83 25.51
CA ASP A 310 -7.76 -17.68 25.63
C ASP A 310 -8.03 -18.47 24.32
N PRO A 311 -8.12 -19.81 24.36
CA PRO A 311 -8.37 -20.66 23.19
C PRO A 311 -9.66 -20.32 22.43
N GLU A 312 -10.71 -19.85 23.11
CA GLU A 312 -11.99 -19.53 22.46
C GLU A 312 -11.90 -18.25 21.61
N ALA A 313 -11.29 -17.20 22.16
CA ALA A 313 -10.99 -15.97 21.41
C ALA A 313 -10.06 -16.21 20.21
N GLU A 314 -9.07 -17.10 20.35
CA GLU A 314 -8.15 -17.46 19.26
C GLU A 314 -8.87 -18.26 18.16
N ALA A 315 -9.79 -19.16 18.51
CA ALA A 315 -10.58 -19.93 17.54
C ALA A 315 -11.45 -19.04 16.62
N VAL A 316 -11.99 -17.94 17.17
CA VAL A 316 -12.75 -16.94 16.38
C VAL A 316 -11.83 -16.23 15.37
N HIS A 317 -10.61 -15.88 15.76
CA HIS A 317 -9.63 -15.24 14.87
C HIS A 317 -9.19 -16.18 13.74
N LEU A 318 -8.85 -17.43 14.09
CA LEU A 318 -8.38 -18.44 13.14
C LEU A 318 -9.44 -18.83 12.10
N ARG A 319 -10.74 -18.75 12.43
CA ARG A 319 -11.82 -19.05 11.48
C ARG A 319 -11.74 -18.22 10.20
N ARG A 320 -11.45 -16.92 10.34
CA ARG A 320 -11.29 -16.01 9.20
C ARG A 320 -10.06 -16.35 8.37
N LEU A 321 -8.92 -16.61 9.03
CA LEU A 321 -7.66 -16.94 8.35
C LEU A 321 -7.77 -18.24 7.55
N ARG A 322 -8.34 -19.28 8.17
CA ARG A 322 -8.61 -20.57 7.49
C ARG A 322 -9.50 -20.39 6.28
N PHE A 323 -10.57 -19.59 6.38
CA PHE A 323 -11.42 -19.30 5.23
C PHE A 323 -10.65 -18.66 4.07
N LEU A 324 -9.72 -17.73 4.35
CA LEU A 324 -8.90 -17.09 3.31
C LEU A 324 -7.90 -18.07 2.69
N GLU A 325 -7.32 -18.97 3.48
CA GLU A 325 -6.45 -20.05 3.00
C GLU A 325 -7.20 -21.04 2.11
N ASP A 326 -8.39 -21.49 2.55
CA ASP A 326 -9.27 -22.35 1.77
C ASP A 326 -9.66 -21.67 0.45
N LEU A 327 -9.93 -20.36 0.49
CA LEU A 327 -10.26 -19.58 -0.69
C LEU A 327 -9.06 -19.48 -1.66
N LYS A 328 -7.85 -19.27 -1.14
CA LYS A 328 -6.60 -19.32 -1.93
C LYS A 328 -6.43 -20.69 -2.59
N ALA A 329 -6.70 -21.77 -1.88
CA ALA A 329 -6.56 -23.13 -2.39
C ALA A 329 -7.64 -23.50 -3.43
N MET A 330 -8.90 -23.14 -3.18
CA MET A 330 -10.02 -23.43 -4.09
C MET A 330 -9.96 -22.62 -5.40
N ARG A 331 -9.41 -21.41 -5.36
CA ARG A 331 -9.26 -20.55 -6.53
C ARG A 331 -7.87 -20.76 -7.12
N SER A 332 -7.72 -21.77 -7.98
CA SER A 332 -6.51 -21.90 -8.81
C SER A 332 -6.29 -20.60 -9.59
N PRO A 333 -5.03 -20.13 -9.76
CA PRO A 333 -4.75 -19.02 -10.64
C PRO A 333 -5.33 -19.36 -12.01
N LYS A 334 -6.42 -18.71 -12.39
CA LYS A 334 -6.81 -18.72 -13.79
C LYS A 334 -5.78 -17.84 -14.46
N GLY A 335 -4.92 -18.44 -15.29
CA GLY A 335 -4.09 -17.68 -16.21
C GLY A 335 -4.96 -16.61 -16.87
N PHE A 336 -4.43 -15.41 -17.00
CA PHE A 336 -5.08 -14.37 -17.77
C PHE A 336 -5.17 -14.87 -19.23
N GLU A 337 -6.27 -15.53 -19.60
CA GLU A 337 -6.63 -15.83 -21.00
C GLU A 337 -7.17 -14.56 -21.67
N GLU A 338 -6.34 -13.52 -21.71
CA GLU A 338 -6.44 -12.47 -22.74
C GLU A 338 -5.15 -12.60 -23.57
N ASP A 339 -5.17 -12.17 -24.85
CA ASP A 339 -3.97 -12.04 -25.68
C ASP A 339 -2.96 -11.13 -24.95
N LEU A 340 -2.17 -11.73 -24.06
CA LEU A 340 -1.24 -11.02 -23.21
C LEU A 340 -0.14 -10.50 -24.12
N MET A 341 -0.13 -9.18 -24.31
CA MET A 341 1.06 -8.52 -24.84
C MET A 341 2.20 -8.81 -23.86
N TYR A 342 3.09 -9.72 -24.23
CA TYR A 342 4.24 -10.06 -23.42
C TYR A 342 5.23 -8.90 -23.49
N VAL A 343 5.26 -8.10 -22.41
CA VAL A 343 6.15 -6.94 -22.28
C VAL A 343 7.32 -7.32 -21.40
N GLN A 344 8.54 -7.08 -21.90
CA GLN A 344 9.76 -7.17 -21.12
C GLN A 344 10.28 -5.75 -20.84
N PHE A 345 10.83 -5.53 -19.66
CA PHE A 345 11.49 -4.26 -19.32
C PHE A 345 13.00 -4.41 -19.48
N ALA A 346 13.64 -3.35 -19.94
CA ALA A 346 15.09 -3.26 -20.05
C ALA A 346 15.59 -1.95 -19.46
N GLN A 347 16.82 -1.95 -18.97
CA GLN A 347 17.50 -0.78 -18.42
C GLN A 347 18.74 -0.48 -19.26
N LYS A 348 18.97 0.80 -19.54
CA LYS A 348 20.13 1.26 -20.31
C LYS A 348 20.90 2.33 -19.53
N ALA A 349 22.20 2.16 -19.41
CA ALA A 349 23.08 3.02 -18.64
C ALA A 349 23.65 4.13 -19.52
N VAL A 350 23.42 5.38 -19.12
CA VAL A 350 24.08 6.55 -19.70
C VAL A 350 25.21 6.93 -18.76
N ILE A 351 26.42 6.49 -19.08
CA ILE A 351 27.61 6.66 -18.25
C ILE A 351 28.52 7.68 -18.92
N GLU A 352 28.77 8.80 -18.23
CA GLU A 352 29.69 9.84 -18.67
C GLU A 352 30.96 9.82 -17.81
N TRP A 353 32.12 9.78 -18.47
CA TRP A 353 33.43 9.88 -17.83
C TRP A 353 34.32 10.84 -18.61
N GLN A 354 34.86 11.84 -17.93
CA GLN A 354 35.72 12.88 -18.54
C GLN A 354 35.08 13.55 -19.79
N GLY A 355 33.76 13.77 -19.76
CA GLY A 355 33.01 14.40 -20.87
C GLY A 355 32.65 13.46 -22.02
N ARG A 356 33.02 12.17 -21.94
CA ARG A 356 32.75 11.17 -22.96
C ARG A 356 31.70 10.18 -22.51
N LEU A 357 30.89 9.71 -23.45
CA LEU A 357 29.84 8.73 -23.23
C LEU A 357 30.33 7.32 -23.56
N LEU A 358 30.05 6.37 -22.68
CA LEU A 358 30.33 4.95 -22.92
C LEU A 358 29.27 4.35 -23.85
N LEU A 359 29.72 3.71 -24.93
CA LEU A 359 28.90 2.82 -25.74
C LEU A 359 29.58 1.46 -25.89
N ILE A 360 28.76 0.43 -26.07
CA ILE A 360 29.18 -0.93 -26.42
C ILE A 360 28.77 -1.25 -27.85
N ARG A 361 29.56 -2.09 -28.52
CA ARG A 361 29.29 -2.56 -29.87
C ARG A 361 28.93 -4.03 -29.85
N LYS A 362 27.78 -4.36 -30.43
CA LYS A 362 27.33 -5.75 -30.60
C LYS A 362 28.28 -6.51 -31.53
N SER A 363 28.54 -7.78 -31.19
CA SER A 363 29.37 -8.68 -31.99
C SER A 363 28.70 -9.00 -33.32
N GLN A 364 29.47 -9.55 -34.26
CA GLN A 364 28.92 -9.96 -35.55
C GLN A 364 28.00 -11.18 -35.45
N ASP A 365 28.11 -11.93 -34.35
CA ASP A 365 27.30 -13.11 -34.07
C ASP A 365 25.96 -12.76 -33.39
N ASP A 366 25.70 -11.48 -33.08
CA ASP A 366 24.42 -11.03 -32.53
C ASP A 366 23.28 -11.31 -33.53
N PRO A 367 22.23 -12.06 -33.14
CA PRO A 367 21.18 -12.49 -34.06
C PRO A 367 20.21 -11.37 -34.48
N TYR A 368 20.29 -10.19 -33.86
CA TYR A 368 19.33 -9.10 -34.06
C TYR A 368 19.96 -7.82 -34.63
N GLN A 369 21.11 -7.39 -34.12
CA GLN A 369 21.74 -6.10 -34.42
C GLN A 369 23.27 -6.18 -34.53
N PRO A 370 23.82 -7.04 -35.41
CA PRO A 370 25.26 -7.29 -35.48
C PRO A 370 26.05 -6.03 -35.85
N GLY A 371 27.15 -5.77 -35.13
CA GLY A 371 28.08 -4.67 -35.40
C GLY A 371 27.60 -3.27 -35.02
N LYS A 372 26.42 -3.13 -34.41
CA LYS A 372 25.85 -1.82 -34.04
C LYS A 372 26.24 -1.37 -32.64
N TRP A 373 26.24 -0.07 -32.43
CA TRP A 373 26.53 0.56 -31.14
C TRP A 373 25.24 0.82 -30.33
N GLU A 374 25.32 0.63 -29.02
CA GLU A 374 24.24 0.92 -28.08
C GLU A 374 24.80 1.32 -26.70
N LEU A 375 23.93 1.85 -25.85
CA LEU A 375 24.18 2.01 -24.42
C LEU A 375 24.31 0.64 -23.72
N PRO A 376 25.20 0.49 -22.73
CA PRO A 376 25.24 -0.69 -21.87
C PRO A 376 23.90 -0.94 -21.18
N GLY A 377 23.59 -2.20 -20.91
CA GLY A 377 22.42 -2.64 -20.18
C GLY A 377 21.53 -3.60 -20.95
N GLY A 378 20.66 -4.30 -20.23
CA GLY A 378 19.85 -5.36 -20.80
C GLY A 378 18.49 -5.51 -20.15
N ARG A 379 17.92 -6.70 -20.34
CA ARG A 379 16.56 -7.03 -19.90
C ARG A 379 16.55 -7.36 -18.42
N MET A 380 15.47 -6.95 -17.76
CA MET A 380 15.26 -7.29 -16.38
C MET A 380 14.92 -8.78 -16.22
N LYS A 381 15.50 -9.41 -15.20
CA LYS A 381 15.12 -10.73 -14.70
C LYS A 381 13.83 -10.63 -13.87
N PRO A 382 13.08 -11.72 -13.69
CA PRO A 382 11.99 -11.75 -12.74
C PRO A 382 12.48 -11.39 -11.33
N ASP A 383 11.68 -10.63 -10.58
CA ASP A 383 11.90 -10.28 -9.17
C ASP A 383 13.08 -9.34 -8.83
N GLU A 384 13.75 -8.72 -9.83
CA GLU A 384 14.77 -7.68 -9.58
C GLU A 384 14.22 -6.25 -9.74
N SER A 385 14.78 -5.28 -9.00
CA SER A 385 14.42 -3.87 -9.16
C SER A 385 15.09 -3.26 -10.41
N PRO A 386 14.57 -2.16 -10.98
CA PRO A 386 15.23 -1.47 -12.08
C PRO A 386 16.66 -0.99 -11.75
N ASP A 387 16.92 -0.65 -10.50
CA ASP A 387 18.25 -0.22 -10.05
C ASP A 387 19.20 -1.42 -10.01
N ASP A 388 18.77 -2.54 -9.43
CA ASP A 388 19.57 -3.77 -9.35
C ASP A 388 19.87 -4.33 -10.73
N ALA A 389 18.89 -4.34 -11.62
CA ALA A 389 19.06 -4.77 -13.01
C ALA A 389 20.12 -3.94 -13.73
N LEU A 390 20.02 -2.60 -13.63
CA LEU A 390 20.98 -1.70 -14.30
C LEU A 390 22.40 -1.87 -13.75
N VAL A 391 22.55 -1.99 -12.42
CA VAL A 391 23.87 -2.20 -11.78
C VAL A 391 24.45 -3.56 -12.18
N ARG A 392 23.64 -4.61 -12.18
CA ARG A 392 24.05 -5.96 -12.58
C ARG A 392 24.55 -5.99 -14.02
N GLU A 393 23.74 -5.50 -14.95
CA GLU A 393 24.05 -5.54 -16.39
C GLU A 393 25.32 -4.72 -16.71
N VAL A 394 25.46 -3.52 -16.14
CA VAL A 394 26.68 -2.71 -16.35
C VAL A 394 27.92 -3.42 -15.79
N ARG A 395 27.78 -4.12 -14.66
CA ARG A 395 28.88 -4.87 -14.06
C ARG A 395 29.25 -6.12 -14.86
N GLU A 396 28.27 -6.79 -15.46
CA GLU A 396 28.45 -7.96 -16.32
C GLU A 396 29.11 -7.54 -17.66
N GLU A 397 28.56 -6.53 -18.34
CA GLU A 397 28.99 -6.13 -19.70
C GLU A 397 30.27 -5.28 -19.77
N VAL A 398 30.54 -4.45 -18.74
CA VAL A 398 31.65 -3.48 -18.78
C VAL A 398 32.43 -3.37 -17.47
N GLY A 399 32.08 -4.16 -16.45
CA GLY A 399 32.84 -4.25 -15.21
C GLY A 399 32.79 -3.01 -14.30
N LEU A 400 31.97 -2.02 -14.63
CA LEU A 400 31.89 -0.76 -13.88
C LEU A 400 30.88 -0.84 -12.73
N ASP A 401 31.25 -0.28 -11.57
CA ASP A 401 30.30 0.02 -10.50
C ASP A 401 29.63 1.37 -10.78
N VAL A 402 28.29 1.37 -10.82
CA VAL A 402 27.48 2.55 -11.12
C VAL A 402 26.41 2.81 -10.06
N SER A 403 26.05 4.07 -9.89
CA SER A 403 24.87 4.49 -9.14
C SER A 403 23.80 5.01 -10.11
N PRO A 404 22.66 4.29 -10.26
CA PRO A 404 21.55 4.71 -11.12
C PRO A 404 20.97 6.06 -10.71
N GLY A 405 20.73 6.95 -11.68
CA GLY A 405 20.14 8.26 -11.47
C GLY A 405 18.80 8.43 -12.19
N ARG A 406 18.48 9.68 -12.58
CA ARG A 406 17.21 10.02 -13.23
C ARG A 406 17.09 9.39 -14.63
N PRO A 407 15.87 9.03 -15.07
CA PRO A 407 15.62 8.62 -16.45
C PRO A 407 15.83 9.79 -17.43
N LEU A 408 16.31 9.48 -18.62
CA LEU A 408 16.59 10.42 -19.71
C LEU A 408 15.76 10.14 -20.97
N ALA A 409 15.50 8.87 -21.28
CA ALA A 409 14.69 8.48 -22.43
C ALA A 409 13.99 7.13 -22.22
N LEU A 410 12.89 6.92 -22.95
CA LEU A 410 12.10 5.69 -22.97
C LEU A 410 11.81 5.32 -24.43
N TRP A 411 11.95 4.05 -24.78
CA TRP A 411 11.55 3.54 -26.10
C TRP A 411 11.17 2.07 -26.05
N SER A 412 10.60 1.58 -27.14
CA SER A 412 10.21 0.18 -27.27
C SER A 412 10.56 -0.41 -28.63
N TRP A 413 10.81 -1.72 -28.67
CA TRP A 413 10.95 -2.49 -29.90
C TRP A 413 10.34 -3.88 -29.74
N ARG A 414 10.13 -4.59 -30.85
CA ARG A 414 9.69 -5.99 -30.84
C ARG A 414 10.86 -6.94 -31.02
N LEU A 415 10.93 -7.99 -30.21
CA LEU A 415 11.97 -9.01 -30.27
C LEU A 415 11.59 -10.09 -31.30
N GLY A 416 11.74 -9.75 -32.59
CA GLY A 416 11.35 -10.60 -33.72
C GLY A 416 10.18 -10.05 -34.54
N SER A 417 9.86 -10.73 -35.64
CA SER A 417 8.80 -10.34 -36.58
C SER A 417 7.50 -11.14 -36.43
N GLU A 418 7.46 -12.11 -35.51
CA GLU A 418 6.29 -12.95 -35.27
C GLU A 418 5.17 -12.19 -34.56
N GLN A 419 3.93 -12.68 -34.71
CA GLN A 419 2.74 -12.02 -34.16
C GLN A 419 2.77 -11.94 -32.62
N ASP A 420 3.42 -12.91 -31.98
CA ASP A 420 3.52 -13.04 -30.51
C ASP A 420 4.89 -12.59 -29.97
N ALA A 421 5.70 -11.90 -30.78
CA ALA A 421 7.02 -11.43 -30.38
C ALA A 421 6.94 -10.47 -29.17
N PRO A 422 7.80 -10.64 -28.13
CA PRO A 422 7.85 -9.74 -26.98
C PRO A 422 8.00 -8.28 -27.41
N THR A 423 7.25 -7.37 -26.78
CA THR A 423 7.59 -5.94 -26.84
C THR A 423 8.52 -5.61 -25.69
N VAL A 424 9.73 -5.18 -25.99
CA VAL A 424 10.67 -4.71 -24.97
C VAL A 424 10.49 -3.21 -24.80
N ILE A 425 10.41 -2.74 -23.56
CA ILE A 425 10.40 -1.32 -23.19
C ILE A 425 11.70 -1.03 -22.43
N ALA A 426 12.56 -0.17 -22.97
CA ALA A 426 13.80 0.26 -22.32
C ALA A 426 13.71 1.67 -21.76
N VAL A 427 14.34 1.86 -20.60
CA VAL A 427 14.58 3.16 -19.98
C VAL A 427 16.08 3.43 -19.94
N ALA A 428 16.53 4.53 -20.54
CA ALA A 428 17.88 5.04 -20.36
C ALA A 428 17.96 5.93 -19.11
N ARG A 429 18.95 5.69 -18.25
CA ARG A 429 19.14 6.44 -16.99
C ARG A 429 20.56 6.98 -16.89
N LEU A 430 20.69 8.20 -16.37
CA LEU A 430 21.98 8.80 -16.07
C LEU A 430 22.63 8.06 -14.91
N CYS A 431 23.81 7.50 -15.12
CA CYS A 431 24.56 6.75 -14.12
C CYS A 431 25.80 7.52 -13.70
N LYS A 432 26.09 7.52 -12.40
CA LYS A 432 27.37 8.00 -11.88
C LYS A 432 28.32 6.83 -11.68
N THR A 433 29.58 6.99 -12.02
CA THR A 433 30.64 6.03 -11.72
C THR A 433 31.84 6.74 -11.10
N SER A 434 32.63 6.02 -10.32
CA SER A 434 33.87 6.51 -9.70
C SER A 434 35.13 6.19 -10.49
N ALA A 435 35.03 5.39 -11.56
CA ALA A 435 36.15 4.97 -12.39
C ALA A 435 35.71 4.82 -13.87
N GLY A 436 36.67 4.94 -14.79
CA GLY A 436 36.43 4.77 -16.24
C GLY A 436 37.05 3.50 -16.82
N ASP A 437 37.67 2.66 -15.99
CA ASP A 437 38.37 1.44 -16.42
C ASP A 437 37.35 0.34 -16.75
N VAL A 438 37.08 0.16 -18.04
CA VAL A 438 36.14 -0.84 -18.54
C VAL A 438 36.80 -2.21 -18.58
N ASP A 439 36.14 -3.20 -17.97
CA ASP A 439 36.54 -4.60 -17.96
C ASP A 439 35.44 -5.45 -18.58
N MET A 440 35.66 -5.91 -19.81
CA MET A 440 34.75 -6.80 -20.55
C MET A 440 35.09 -8.29 -20.37
N SER A 441 36.01 -8.65 -19.47
CA SER A 441 36.34 -10.07 -19.21
C SER A 441 35.21 -10.86 -18.56
N ARG A 442 34.17 -10.15 -18.11
CA ARG A 442 32.98 -10.67 -17.43
C ARG A 442 31.78 -10.86 -18.35
N ASN A 443 31.92 -10.53 -19.63
CA ASN A 443 30.85 -10.70 -20.61
C ASN A 443 30.49 -12.18 -20.73
N ASP A 444 29.20 -12.48 -20.59
CA ASP A 444 28.70 -13.82 -20.85
C ASP A 444 28.63 -14.05 -22.37
N GLU A 445 28.68 -15.32 -22.80
CA GLU A 445 28.57 -15.68 -24.22
C GLU A 445 27.26 -15.16 -24.86
N ASP A 446 26.24 -14.93 -24.05
CA ASP A 446 24.91 -14.46 -24.45
C ASP A 446 24.79 -12.93 -24.60
N ASP A 447 25.79 -12.14 -24.21
CA ASP A 447 25.72 -10.66 -24.26
C ASP A 447 26.03 -10.09 -25.66
N PHE A 448 26.72 -10.88 -26.48
CA PHE A 448 27.16 -10.55 -27.84
C PHE A 448 27.85 -9.18 -27.92
N ILE A 449 28.84 -8.90 -27.08
CA ILE A 449 29.58 -7.62 -27.09
C ILE A 449 31.01 -7.85 -27.62
N GLU A 450 31.37 -7.17 -28.71
CA GLU A 450 32.71 -7.26 -29.31
C GLU A 450 33.69 -6.26 -28.69
N LYS A 451 33.24 -5.02 -28.46
CA LYS A 451 34.09 -3.91 -28.00
C LYS A 451 33.30 -2.79 -27.38
N TYR A 452 33.99 -1.90 -26.68
CA TYR A 452 33.45 -0.66 -26.14
C TYR A 452 34.18 0.56 -26.73
N GLY A 453 33.63 1.75 -26.49
CA GLY A 453 34.26 3.01 -26.81
C GLY A 453 33.72 4.18 -25.98
N TRP A 454 34.60 5.13 -25.70
CA TRP A 454 34.27 6.41 -25.08
C TRP A 454 34.23 7.48 -26.16
N PHE A 455 33.07 8.07 -26.39
CA PHE A 455 32.83 8.99 -27.51
C PHE A 455 32.46 10.39 -27.02
N GLU A 456 32.91 11.41 -27.74
CA GLU A 456 32.43 12.77 -27.52
C GLU A 456 30.93 12.86 -27.90
N ARG A 457 30.17 13.72 -27.22
CA ARG A 457 28.71 13.77 -27.37
C ARG A 457 28.24 14.06 -28.81
N ASP A 458 29.00 14.84 -29.55
CA ASP A 458 28.75 15.20 -30.95
C ASP A 458 29.08 14.07 -31.94
N GLU A 459 29.94 13.12 -31.57
CA GLU A 459 30.31 11.97 -32.41
C GLU A 459 29.33 10.79 -32.27
N VAL A 460 28.58 10.71 -31.15
CA VAL A 460 27.73 9.54 -30.85
C VAL A 460 26.69 9.28 -31.93
N LEU A 461 26.09 10.33 -32.51
CA LEU A 461 25.08 10.17 -33.56
C LEU A 461 25.68 9.79 -34.93
N ASP A 462 26.99 9.90 -35.11
CA ASP A 462 27.67 9.46 -36.33
C ASP A 462 28.01 7.97 -36.32
N LEU A 463 27.90 7.32 -35.15
CA LEU A 463 28.04 5.88 -35.02
C LEU A 463 26.89 5.12 -35.68
N ASP A 464 27.17 3.89 -36.10
CA ASP A 464 26.16 2.93 -36.56
C ASP A 464 25.35 2.39 -35.37
N LEU A 465 24.43 3.22 -34.87
CA LEU A 465 23.57 2.92 -33.73
C LEU A 465 22.46 1.94 -34.08
N ILE A 466 21.99 1.18 -33.09
CA ILE A 466 20.75 0.41 -33.23
C ILE A 466 19.60 1.36 -33.67
N PRO A 467 18.87 1.07 -34.77
CA PRO A 467 17.92 2.03 -35.36
C PRO A 467 16.84 2.49 -34.40
N SER A 468 16.32 1.61 -33.55
CA SER A 468 15.31 1.93 -32.54
C SER A 468 15.87 2.79 -31.40
N ALA A 469 17.18 2.73 -31.13
CA ALA A 469 17.85 3.48 -30.07
C ALA A 469 18.34 4.87 -30.53
N ARG A 470 18.50 5.11 -31.85
CA ARG A 470 19.05 6.38 -32.38
C ARG A 470 18.30 7.63 -31.90
N GLY A 471 16.97 7.66 -32.05
CA GLY A 471 16.15 8.78 -31.59
C GLY A 471 16.20 8.99 -30.07
N PRO A 472 16.01 7.93 -29.26
CA PRO A 472 16.19 7.99 -27.81
C PRO A 472 17.58 8.45 -27.37
N ILE A 473 18.66 8.01 -28.02
CA ILE A 473 20.03 8.46 -27.75
C ILE A 473 20.18 9.95 -28.07
N ALA A 474 19.58 10.45 -29.16
CA ALA A 474 19.55 11.89 -29.42
C ALA A 474 18.84 12.67 -28.29
N THR A 475 17.73 12.13 -27.75
CA THR A 475 17.05 12.70 -26.57
C THR A 475 17.94 12.67 -25.33
N VAL A 476 18.68 11.59 -25.10
CA VAL A 476 19.67 11.48 -24.02
C VAL A 476 20.69 12.61 -24.14
N LEU A 477 21.34 12.76 -25.31
CA LEU A 477 22.37 13.77 -25.56
C LEU A 477 21.86 15.20 -25.35
N ALA A 478 20.60 15.49 -25.71
CA ALA A 478 19.98 16.79 -25.50
C ALA A 478 19.67 17.11 -24.01
N ASN A 479 19.66 16.10 -23.15
CA ASN A 479 19.30 16.22 -21.73
C ASN A 479 20.48 15.97 -20.78
N LEU A 480 21.69 15.80 -21.31
CA LEU A 480 22.93 15.52 -20.57
C LEU A 480 23.71 16.76 -20.17
#